data_AF-A0A0A0DGP3-F1
#
_entry.id   AF-A0A0A0DGP3-F1
#
_cell.length_a   1.000
_cell.length_b   1.000
_cell.length_c   1.000
_cell.angle_alpha   90.00
_cell.angle_beta   90.00
_cell.angle_gamma   90.00
#
_symmetry.space_group_name_H-M   'P 1'
#
loop_
_entity.id
_entity.type
_entity.pdbx_description
1 polymer ?
#
loop_
_entity_poly.entity_id
_entity_poly.type
_entity_poly.pdbx_seq_one_letter_code
_entity_poly.pdbx_strand_id
1 'polypeptide(L)'
;MTENRFAQLKETFDKESPKRRTPIRRKEAAQKSPDSYNKKGRFPFSLHYDVRYDKLEDLVAYHRAKSASDYLERLILQEWEKMQRKLKSKEK
;
A
#
# COMPACT_ATOMS: atom_id res chain seq x y z
N MET A 1 -16.60 22.10 43.71
CA MET A 1 -16.84 22.58 42.33
C MET A 1 -15.70 22.06 41.48
N THR A 2 -15.98 21.14 40.56
CA THR A 2 -15.00 20.20 39.97
C THR A 2 -13.95 20.85 39.08
N GLU A 3 -12.67 20.77 39.48
CA GLU A 3 -11.51 21.01 38.62
C GLU A 3 -11.28 19.82 37.68
N ASN A 4 -12.13 19.70 36.66
CA ASN A 4 -12.03 18.66 35.64
C ASN A 4 -11.09 19.12 34.51
N ARG A 5 -9.86 18.59 34.51
CA ARG A 5 -8.82 18.84 33.50
C ARG A 5 -9.27 18.58 32.06
N PHE A 6 -10.19 17.64 31.85
CA PHE A 6 -10.79 17.33 30.55
C PHE A 6 -11.75 18.42 30.03
N ALA A 7 -12.44 19.13 30.93
CA ALA A 7 -13.35 20.20 30.54
C ALA A 7 -12.57 21.41 29.98
N GLN A 8 -11.41 21.72 30.58
CA GLN A 8 -10.51 22.78 30.13
C GLN A 8 -9.94 22.51 28.73
N LEU A 9 -9.55 21.27 28.45
CA LEU A 9 -9.03 20.89 27.13
C LEU A 9 -10.09 21.04 26.03
N LYS A 10 -11.34 20.67 26.31
CA LYS A 10 -12.43 20.82 25.33
C LYS A 10 -12.67 22.29 24.99
N GLU A 11 -12.68 23.15 26.01
CA GLU A 11 -12.91 24.58 25.85
C GLU A 11 -11.80 25.29 25.03
N THR A 12 -10.56 24.78 25.11
CA THR A 12 -9.45 25.29 24.27
C THR A 12 -9.55 24.88 22.81
N PHE A 13 -10.10 23.70 22.51
CA PHE A 13 -10.25 23.20 21.14
C PHE A 13 -11.38 23.92 20.39
N ASP A 14 -12.45 24.30 21.10
CA ASP A 14 -13.58 25.03 20.51
C ASP A 14 -13.27 26.53 20.27
N LYS A 15 -12.23 27.09 20.92
CA LYS A 15 -11.82 28.50 20.76
C LYS A 15 -10.83 28.74 19.62
N GLU A 16 -10.22 27.71 19.04
CA GLU A 16 -9.34 27.88 17.89
C GLU A 16 -10.13 27.84 16.58
N SER A 17 -10.19 28.98 15.88
CA SER A 17 -10.75 29.05 14.53
C SER A 17 -10.06 28.05 13.59
N PRO A 18 -10.79 27.34 12.72
CA PRO A 18 -10.21 26.31 11.85
C PRO A 18 -9.16 26.95 10.94
N LYS A 19 -7.88 26.70 11.26
CA LYS A 19 -6.74 27.14 10.46
C LYS A 19 -6.91 26.54 9.07
N ARG A 20 -7.21 27.39 8.07
CA ARG A 20 -7.36 26.96 6.66
C ARG A 20 -6.09 26.21 6.25
N ARG A 21 -6.17 24.89 6.19
CA ARG A 21 -5.11 24.04 5.66
C ARG A 21 -5.09 24.26 4.16
N THR A 22 -4.18 25.11 3.68
CA THR A 22 -3.77 25.06 2.27
C THR A 22 -3.30 23.63 2.00
N PRO A 23 -3.75 22.99 0.91
CA PRO A 23 -3.23 21.67 0.55
C PRO A 23 -1.77 21.86 0.18
N ILE A 24 -0.88 21.61 1.13
CA ILE A 24 0.54 21.49 0.86
C ILE A 24 0.65 20.32 -0.12
N ARG A 25 0.95 20.62 -1.37
CA ARG A 25 1.27 19.65 -2.42
C ARG A 25 2.46 18.85 -1.88
N ARG A 26 2.17 17.69 -1.27
CA ARG A 26 3.21 16.80 -0.74
C ARG A 26 4.07 16.42 -1.94
N LYS A 27 5.29 16.95 -2.01
CA LYS A 27 6.32 16.32 -2.84
C LYS A 27 6.39 14.89 -2.30
N GLU A 28 6.10 13.91 -3.15
CA GLU A 28 6.21 12.49 -2.86
C GLU A 28 7.68 12.13 -2.64
N ALA A 29 8.29 12.68 -1.59
CA ALA A 29 9.53 12.13 -1.07
C ALA A 29 9.11 10.79 -0.45
N ALA A 30 9.50 9.71 -1.12
CA ALA A 30 9.28 8.35 -0.66
C ALA A 30 9.68 8.24 0.81
N GLN A 31 8.69 8.25 1.70
CA GLN A 31 8.90 8.11 3.13
C GLN A 31 9.46 6.71 3.35
N LYS A 32 10.78 6.62 3.53
CA LYS A 32 11.45 5.34 3.75
C LYS A 32 10.90 4.75 5.04
N SER A 33 10.36 3.54 4.93
CA SER A 33 9.83 2.80 6.07
C SER A 33 10.98 2.44 7.04
N PRO A 34 10.71 2.28 8.34
CA PRO A 34 11.74 1.91 9.32
C PRO A 34 12.49 0.64 8.91
N ASP A 35 13.80 0.58 9.20
CA ASP A 35 14.69 -0.54 8.82
C ASP A 35 14.21 -1.91 9.33
N SER A 36 13.44 -1.93 10.42
CA SER A 36 12.83 -3.15 10.98
C SER A 36 11.73 -3.77 10.11
N TYR A 37 11.22 -3.06 9.09
CA TYR A 37 10.21 -3.56 8.15
C TYR A 37 10.78 -4.44 7.04
N ASN A 38 12.11 -4.60 6.98
CA ASN A 38 12.82 -5.37 5.96
C ASN A 38 12.75 -6.91 6.18
N LYS A 39 11.80 -7.41 6.98
CA LYS A 39 11.63 -8.86 7.24
C LYS A 39 10.96 -9.62 6.09
N LYS A 40 10.33 -8.92 5.14
CA LYS A 40 9.85 -9.46 3.87
C LYS A 40 10.46 -8.55 2.81
N GLY A 41 11.41 -9.02 2.02
CA GLY A 41 12.06 -8.18 0.99
C GLY A 41 11.00 -7.52 0.11
N ARG A 42 10.75 -6.22 0.33
CA ARG A 42 9.72 -5.48 -0.40
C ARG A 42 10.38 -4.90 -1.64
N PHE A 43 9.96 -5.37 -2.79
CA PHE A 43 10.44 -4.87 -4.07
C PHE A 43 9.42 -3.87 -4.62
N PRO A 44 9.79 -2.58 -4.77
CA PRO A 44 8.93 -1.63 -5.45
C PRO A 44 8.92 -1.93 -6.96
N PHE A 45 7.73 -2.11 -7.52
CA PHE A 45 7.55 -2.19 -8.97
C PHE A 45 7.16 -0.82 -9.51
N SER A 46 7.95 -0.32 -10.45
CA SER A 46 7.58 0.86 -11.24
C SER A 46 6.66 0.40 -12.37
N LEU A 47 5.35 0.45 -12.13
CA LEU A 47 4.32 0.18 -13.13
C LEU A 47 3.81 1.48 -13.75
N HIS A 48 3.34 1.41 -14.99
CA HIS A 48 2.65 2.55 -15.59
C HIS A 48 1.36 2.87 -14.80
N TYR A 49 0.94 4.13 -14.83
CA TYR A 49 -0.17 4.62 -14.00
C TYR A 49 -1.47 3.84 -14.25
N ASP A 50 -1.86 3.69 -15.52
CA ASP A 50 -3.05 2.92 -15.94
C ASP A 50 -2.98 1.44 -15.51
N VAL A 51 -1.79 0.84 -15.56
CA VAL A 51 -1.59 -0.55 -15.16
C VAL A 51 -1.76 -0.70 -13.66
N ARG A 52 -1.20 0.23 -12.88
CA ARG A 52 -1.21 0.14 -11.42
C ARG A 52 -2.57 0.44 -10.81
N TYR A 53 -3.20 1.54 -11.23
CA TYR A 53 -4.37 2.07 -10.53
C TYR A 53 -5.70 1.60 -11.12
N ASP A 54 -5.71 1.19 -12.39
CA ASP A 54 -6.93 0.71 -13.04
C ASP A 54 -6.85 -0.80 -13.25
N LYS A 55 -5.99 -1.24 -14.17
CA LYS A 55 -5.98 -2.64 -14.65
C LYS A 55 -5.65 -3.65 -13.55
N LEU A 56 -4.68 -3.35 -12.69
CA LEU A 56 -4.27 -4.26 -11.62
C LEU A 56 -5.34 -4.36 -10.53
N GLU A 57 -5.99 -3.25 -10.17
CA GLU A 57 -7.05 -3.25 -9.17
C GLU A 57 -8.28 -4.02 -9.69
N ASP A 58 -8.64 -3.86 -10.97
CA ASP A 58 -9.70 -4.65 -11.60
C ASP A 58 -9.40 -6.15 -11.57
N LEU A 59 -8.16 -6.55 -11.86
CA LEU A 59 -7.73 -7.95 -11.79
C LEU A 59 -7.77 -8.50 -10.37
N VAL A 60 -7.33 -7.71 -9.38
CA VAL A 60 -7.39 -8.07 -7.96
C VAL A 60 -8.83 -8.30 -7.52
N ALA A 61 -9.74 -7.41 -7.90
CA ALA A 61 -11.16 -7.53 -7.62
C ALA A 61 -11.78 -8.76 -8.30
N TYR A 62 -11.49 -8.95 -9.59
CA TYR A 62 -11.99 -10.09 -10.38
C TYR A 62 -11.57 -11.44 -9.79
N HIS A 63 -10.29 -11.58 -9.43
CA HIS A 63 -9.75 -12.80 -8.83
C HIS A 63 -9.96 -12.90 -7.31
N ARG A 64 -10.64 -11.91 -6.70
CA ARG A 64 -10.88 -11.81 -5.24
C ARG A 64 -9.60 -11.98 -4.42
N ALA A 65 -8.50 -11.42 -4.92
CA ALA A 65 -7.23 -11.48 -4.23
C ALA A 65 -7.22 -10.54 -3.03
N LYS A 66 -6.43 -10.86 -2.00
CA LYS A 66 -6.43 -10.08 -0.74
C LYS A 66 -5.78 -8.71 -0.91
N SER A 67 -4.86 -8.58 -1.87
CA SER A 67 -4.16 -7.34 -2.22
C SER A 67 -3.49 -7.49 -3.58
N ALA A 68 -3.11 -6.37 -4.21
CA ALA A 68 -2.28 -6.38 -5.42
C ALA A 68 -0.99 -7.18 -5.27
N SER A 69 -0.32 -7.10 -4.11
CA SER A 69 0.89 -7.89 -3.85
C SER A 69 0.61 -9.40 -3.77
N ASP A 70 -0.47 -9.81 -3.11
CA ASP A 70 -0.89 -11.22 -3.02
C ASP A 70 -1.26 -11.78 -4.40
N TYR A 71 -1.95 -10.99 -5.23
CA TYR A 71 -2.24 -11.37 -6.61
C TYR A 71 -0.97 -11.57 -7.44
N LEU A 72 -0.06 -10.60 -7.43
CA LEU A 72 1.19 -10.67 -8.19
C LEU A 72 2.09 -11.81 -7.72
N GLU A 73 2.18 -12.06 -6.41
CA GLU A 73 2.97 -13.17 -5.86
C GLU A 73 2.45 -14.52 -6.37
N ARG A 74 1.14 -14.74 -6.32
CA ARG A 74 0.52 -15.97 -6.86
C ARG A 74 0.76 -16.12 -8.36
N LEU A 75 0.62 -15.02 -9.10
CA LEU A 75 0.84 -15.00 -10.56
C LEU A 75 2.28 -15.40 -10.90
N ILE A 76 3.27 -14.84 -10.19
CA ILE A 76 4.69 -15.14 -10.40
C ILE A 76 4.98 -16.62 -10.12
N LEU A 77 4.46 -17.16 -9.01
CA LEU A 77 4.64 -18.57 -8.65
C LEU A 77 4.04 -19.51 -9.72
N GLN A 78 2.83 -19.22 -10.18
CA GLN A 78 2.17 -20.00 -11.22
C GLN A 78 2.96 -19.99 -12.53
N GLU A 79 3.45 -18.83 -12.96
CA GLU A 79 4.20 -18.72 -14.21
C GLU A 79 5.58 -19.41 -14.10
N TRP A 80 6.23 -19.30 -12.94
CA TRP A 80 7.46 -20.03 -12.65
C TRP A 80 7.26 -21.55 -12.76
N GLU A 81 6.21 -22.10 -12.16
CA GLU A 81 5.91 -23.52 -12.27
C GLU A 81 5.70 -23.97 -13.72
N LYS A 82 4.97 -23.18 -14.52
CA LYS A 82 4.77 -23.48 -15.95
C LYS A 82 6.10 -23.50 -16.71
N MET A 83 6.99 -22.55 -16.43
CA MET A 83 8.33 -22.53 -17.04
C MET A 83 9.13 -23.78 -16.66
N GLN A 84 9.12 -24.16 -15.38
CA GLN A 84 9.81 -25.36 -14.89
C GLN A 84 9.29 -26.64 -15.55
N ARG A 85 7.97 -26.76 -15.75
CA ARG A 85 7.37 -27.89 -16.48
C ARG A 85 7.82 -27.94 -17.93
N LYS A 86 7.85 -26.79 -18.62
CA LYS A 86 8.30 -26.68 -20.02
C LYS A 86 9.77 -27.04 -20.19
N LEU A 87 10.62 -26.69 -19.23
CA LEU A 87 12.05 -27.04 -19.26
C LEU A 87 12.23 -28.55 -19.11
N LYS A 88 11.60 -29.17 -18.10
CA LYS A 88 11.68 -30.62 -17.87
C LYS A 88 11.11 -31.46 -19.02
N SER A 89 10.11 -30.95 -19.75
CA SER A 89 9.55 -31.64 -20.91
C SER A 89 10.41 -31.54 -22.17
N LYS A 90 11.35 -30.59 -22.24
CA LYS A 90 12.29 -30.43 -23.37
C LYS A 90 13.57 -31.27 -23.22
N GLU A 91 13.89 -31.70 -22.01
CA GLU A 91 15.04 -32.56 -21.71
C GLU A 91 14.75 -34.06 -21.89
N LYS A 92 13.48 -34.43 -22.10
CA LYS A 92 13.04 -35.79 -22.45
C LYS A 92 12.84 -35.93 -23.95
#